data_AF-A0A3S0XPF9-F1
#
_entry.id   AF-A0A3S0XPF9-F1
#
_cell.length_a   1.000
_cell.length_b   1.000
_cell.length_c   1.000
_cell.angle_alpha   90.00
_cell.angle_beta   90.00
_cell.angle_gamma   90.00
#
_symmetry.space_group_name_H-M   'P 1'
#
loop_
_entity.id
_entity.type
_entity.pdbx_description
1 polymer ?
#
loop_
_entity_poly.entity_id
_entity_poly.type
_entity_poly.pdbx_seq_one_letter_code
_entity_poly.pdbx_strand_id
1 'polypeptide(L)'
;MDDIDKGSHLNHDEQDSSDAVKHQMDELSPKNEVFKELVLRKLIDIRDKEVQPQLYDKHRPERNPHIQSANFIYALIFKVKDDLKAPGDVMKFVLDLEDKYPLAVPTITEVKEMLNSLIVK
;
A
#
# COMPACT_ATOMS: atom_id res chain seq x y z
N MET A 1 -46.17 1.47 53.32
CA MET A 1 -46.00 0.07 52.88
C MET A 1 -46.72 0.03 51.55
N ASP A 2 -45.97 0.40 50.53
CA ASP A 2 -46.47 0.98 49.30
C ASP A 2 -46.50 -0.04 48.19
N ASP A 3 -47.51 0.16 47.34
CA ASP A 3 -47.99 -0.71 46.28
C ASP A 3 -46.94 -1.01 45.21
N ILE A 4 -47.01 -2.23 44.69
CA ILE A 4 -46.27 -2.71 43.52
C ILE A 4 -47.04 -2.25 42.27
N ASP A 5 -46.45 -1.36 41.46
CA ASP A 5 -46.94 -1.02 40.12
C ASP A 5 -45.89 -1.25 39.04
N LYS A 6 -46.35 -1.96 38.01
CA LYS A 6 -45.96 -2.07 36.60
C LYS A 6 -44.51 -1.78 36.17
N GLY A 7 -43.92 -2.85 35.64
CA GLY A 7 -43.58 -2.96 34.22
C GLY A 7 -42.82 -1.79 33.58
N SER A 8 -41.54 -2.01 33.27
CA SER A 8 -40.83 -1.18 32.29
C SER A 8 -40.06 -2.06 31.32
N HIS A 9 -40.45 -1.97 30.06
CA HIS A 9 -39.71 -2.40 28.90
C HIS A 9 -38.33 -1.73 28.91
N LEU A 10 -37.26 -2.52 28.98
CA LEU A 10 -35.92 -2.03 28.67
C LEU A 10 -35.80 -1.91 27.15
N ASN A 11 -35.93 -0.68 26.65
CA ASN A 11 -35.37 -0.28 25.37
C ASN A 11 -34.84 1.16 25.50
N HIS A 12 -33.65 1.31 24.90
CA HIS A 12 -33.00 2.51 24.40
C HIS A 12 -32.06 3.32 25.30
N ASP A 13 -30.89 3.54 24.68
CA ASP A 13 -29.96 4.64 24.83
C ASP A 13 -28.98 4.63 26.00
N GLU A 14 -28.03 3.69 25.95
CA GLU A 14 -26.64 4.05 26.24
C GLU A 14 -25.83 4.06 24.95
N GLN A 15 -25.82 5.27 24.41
CA GLN A 15 -25.05 5.80 23.30
C GLN A 15 -23.56 5.66 23.60
N ASP A 16 -23.00 4.47 23.34
CA ASP A 16 -21.56 4.24 23.39
C ASP A 16 -20.89 5.01 22.24
N SER A 17 -20.58 6.25 22.59
CA SER A 17 -19.87 7.26 21.83
C SER A 17 -18.39 6.90 21.82
N SER A 18 -18.06 5.72 21.32
CA SER A 18 -16.69 5.28 21.16
C SER A 18 -16.29 5.48 19.71
N ASP A 19 -15.85 6.72 19.44
CA ASP A 19 -15.02 7.14 18.33
C ASP A 19 -15.07 6.22 17.12
N ALA A 20 -16.03 6.52 16.24
CA ALA A 20 -15.77 6.43 14.82
C ALA A 20 -14.52 7.28 14.54
N VAL A 21 -13.33 6.69 14.73
CA VAL A 21 -12.11 7.06 14.02
C VAL A 21 -12.43 6.81 12.56
N LYS A 22 -13.18 7.75 11.99
CA LYS A 22 -13.25 7.98 10.57
C LYS A 22 -11.79 8.24 10.22
N HIS A 23 -11.11 7.21 9.75
CA HIS A 23 -10.11 7.37 8.72
C HIS A 23 -10.79 8.15 7.58
N GLN A 24 -10.91 9.47 7.72
CA GLN A 24 -10.86 10.36 6.59
C GLN A 24 -9.46 10.15 6.04
N MET A 25 -9.28 9.07 5.27
CA MET A 25 -8.33 9.10 4.18
C MET A 25 -8.77 10.30 3.37
N ASP A 26 -7.97 11.37 3.37
CA ASP A 26 -8.17 12.50 2.47
C ASP A 26 -8.44 11.92 1.09
N GLU A 27 -9.67 12.08 0.60
CA GLU A 27 -10.10 11.47 -0.65
C GLU A 27 -9.18 11.99 -1.76
N LEU A 28 -8.44 11.08 -2.38
CA LEU A 28 -7.53 11.42 -3.47
C LEU A 28 -8.33 12.11 -4.58
N SER A 29 -7.78 13.18 -5.15
CA SER A 29 -8.39 13.79 -6.33
C SER A 29 -8.53 12.74 -7.44
N PRO A 30 -9.55 12.83 -8.32
CA PRO A 30 -9.75 11.84 -9.40
C PRO A 30 -8.52 11.66 -10.29
N LYS A 31 -7.75 12.73 -10.53
CA LYS A 31 -6.49 12.68 -11.28
C LYS A 31 -5.43 11.84 -10.55
N ASN A 32 -5.34 11.95 -9.23
CA ASN A 32 -4.38 11.19 -8.44
C ASN A 32 -4.79 9.73 -8.30
N GLU A 33 -6.09 9.41 -8.28
CA GLU A 33 -6.57 8.02 -8.34
C GLU A 33 -6.19 7.35 -9.67
N VAL A 34 -6.40 8.02 -10.82
CA VAL A 34 -5.97 7.48 -12.12
C VAL A 34 -4.46 7.25 -12.15
N PHE A 35 -3.67 8.16 -11.57
CA PHE A 35 -2.22 7.97 -11.46
C PHE A 35 -1.86 6.79 -10.54
N LYS A 36 -2.53 6.67 -9.39
CA LYS A 36 -2.36 5.55 -8.45
C LYS A 36 -2.61 4.22 -9.12
N GLU A 37 -3.73 4.07 -9.82
CA GLU A 37 -4.08 2.85 -10.55
C GLU A 37 -3.04 2.51 -11.62
N LEU A 38 -2.57 3.51 -12.37
CA LEU A 38 -1.55 3.33 -13.40
C LEU A 38 -0.22 2.83 -12.82
N VAL A 39 0.22 3.45 -11.71
CA VAL A 39 1.44 3.04 -11.01
C VAL A 39 1.29 1.64 -10.45
N LEU A 40 0.18 1.33 -9.76
CA LEU A 40 -0.08 -0.01 -9.22
C LEU A 40 -0.05 -1.08 -10.30
N ARG A 41 -0.70 -0.83 -11.45
CA ARG A 41 -0.69 -1.76 -12.59
C ARG A 41 0.74 -2.02 -13.07
N LYS A 42 1.57 -0.99 -13.21
CA LYS A 42 2.96 -1.14 -13.65
C LYS A 42 3.83 -1.86 -12.62
N LEU A 43 3.64 -1.60 -11.33
CA LEU A 43 4.34 -2.32 -10.26
C LEU A 43 3.95 -3.80 -10.21
N ILE A 44 2.67 -4.11 -10.43
CA ILE A 44 2.18 -5.49 -10.55
C ILE A 44 2.80 -6.18 -11.78
N ASP A 45 2.89 -5.51 -12.91
CA ASP A 45 3.55 -6.06 -14.10
C ASP A 45 5.01 -6.43 -13.83
N ILE A 46 5.78 -5.55 -13.15
CA ILE A 46 7.17 -5.84 -12.75
C ILE A 46 7.22 -7.03 -11.79
N ARG A 47 6.32 -7.06 -10.79
CA ARG A 47 6.21 -8.16 -9.84
C ARG A 47 6.04 -9.50 -10.53
N ASP A 48 5.11 -9.58 -11.48
CA ASP A 48 4.71 -10.85 -12.09
C ASP A 48 5.70 -11.33 -13.16
N LYS A 49 6.35 -10.40 -13.88
CA LYS A 49 7.29 -10.74 -14.96
C LYS A 49 8.71 -10.96 -14.46
N GLU A 50 9.19 -10.10 -13.56
CA GLU A 50 10.61 -10.06 -13.19
C GLU A 50 10.86 -10.69 -11.82
N VAL A 51 9.99 -10.44 -10.85
CA VAL A 51 10.24 -10.82 -9.45
C VAL A 51 9.75 -12.23 -9.12
N GLN A 52 8.47 -12.53 -9.35
CA GLN A 52 7.87 -13.80 -8.96
C GLN A 52 8.57 -15.02 -9.57
N PRO A 53 8.94 -15.04 -10.87
CA PRO A 53 9.62 -16.19 -11.46
C PRO A 53 10.95 -16.52 -10.77
N GLN A 54 11.66 -15.49 -10.28
CA GLN A 54 12.97 -15.64 -9.64
C GLN A 54 12.87 -16.19 -8.21
N LEU A 55 11.72 -16.07 -7.54
CA LEU A 55 11.51 -16.63 -6.19
C LEU A 55 11.38 -18.15 -6.17
N TYR A 56 10.93 -18.76 -7.29
CA TYR A 56 10.69 -20.20 -7.39
C TYR A 56 11.81 -20.94 -8.12
N ASP A 57 12.80 -20.24 -8.67
CA ASP A 57 13.98 -20.83 -9.30
C ASP A 57 14.96 -21.35 -8.24
N LYS A 58 14.79 -22.63 -7.86
CA LYS A 58 15.60 -23.32 -6.84
C LYS A 58 17.05 -23.58 -7.28
N HIS A 59 17.39 -23.32 -8.54
CA HIS A 59 18.70 -23.63 -9.10
C HIS A 59 19.68 -22.46 -9.06
N ARG A 60 19.27 -21.28 -8.60
CA ARG A 60 20.13 -20.09 -8.55
C ARG A 60 20.77 -19.88 -7.17
N PRO A 61 22.07 -19.55 -7.12
CA PRO A 61 22.78 -19.22 -5.87
C PRO A 61 22.37 -17.85 -5.28
N GLU A 62 21.65 -16.99 -6.00
CA GLU A 62 21.38 -15.59 -5.62
C GLU A 62 20.01 -15.37 -4.97
N ARG A 63 19.63 -16.26 -4.04
CA ARG A 63 18.32 -16.20 -3.38
C ARG A 63 18.07 -14.88 -2.61
N ASN A 64 19.11 -14.29 -2.01
CA ASN A 64 18.97 -13.09 -1.17
C ASN A 64 18.64 -11.81 -1.98
N PRO A 65 19.35 -11.47 -3.08
CA PRO A 65 18.92 -10.41 -4.00
C PRO A 65 17.46 -10.55 -4.45
N HIS A 66 17.03 -11.74 -4.87
CA HIS A 66 15.66 -11.98 -5.33
C HIS A 66 14.61 -11.74 -4.24
N ILE A 67 14.89 -12.18 -3.00
CA ILE A 67 14.03 -11.91 -1.84
C ILE A 67 13.94 -10.40 -1.58
N GLN A 68 15.06 -9.67 -1.67
CA GLN A 68 15.04 -8.22 -1.47
C GLN A 68 14.28 -7.49 -2.58
N SER A 69 14.47 -7.86 -3.85
CA SER A 69 13.67 -7.34 -4.97
C SER A 69 12.18 -7.58 -4.76
N ALA A 70 11.80 -8.76 -4.26
CA ALA A 70 10.42 -9.06 -3.94
C ALA A 70 9.88 -8.18 -2.81
N ASN A 71 10.59 -8.13 -1.68
CA ASN A 71 10.18 -7.33 -0.54
C ASN A 71 10.06 -5.84 -0.90
N PHE A 72 10.99 -5.31 -1.71
CA PHE A 72 10.93 -3.96 -2.24
C PHE A 72 9.63 -3.71 -3.03
N ILE A 73 9.34 -4.55 -4.02
CA ILE A 73 8.14 -4.39 -4.86
C ILE A 73 6.85 -4.54 -4.06
N TYR A 74 6.75 -5.54 -3.19
CA TYR A 74 5.56 -5.70 -2.34
C TYR A 74 5.37 -4.49 -1.42
N ALA A 75 6.43 -4.04 -0.74
CA ALA A 75 6.37 -2.87 0.14
C ALA A 75 5.93 -1.61 -0.63
N LEU A 76 6.47 -1.39 -1.83
CA LEU A 76 6.10 -0.24 -2.65
C LEU A 76 4.64 -0.31 -3.11
N ILE A 77 4.15 -1.49 -3.52
CA ILE A 77 2.73 -1.68 -3.88
C ILE A 77 1.83 -1.32 -2.70
N PHE A 78 2.13 -1.80 -1.48
CA PHE A 78 1.35 -1.46 -0.29
C PHE A 78 1.37 0.05 -0.01
N LYS A 79 2.53 0.70 -0.07
CA LYS A 79 2.63 2.15 0.12
C LYS A 79 1.85 2.95 -0.90
N VAL A 80 1.93 2.59 -2.18
CA VAL A 80 1.16 3.28 -3.23
C VAL A 80 -0.34 3.05 -3.05
N LYS A 81 -0.74 1.85 -2.61
CA LYS A 81 -2.15 1.51 -2.40
C LYS A 81 -2.76 2.24 -1.20
N ASP A 82 -2.04 2.30 -0.09
CA ASP A 82 -2.61 2.68 1.21
C ASP A 82 -2.15 4.08 1.66
N ASP A 83 -0.94 4.53 1.28
CA ASP A 83 -0.32 5.77 1.79
C ASP A 83 -0.26 6.92 0.77
N LEU A 84 -0.60 6.70 -0.50
CA LEU A 84 -0.44 7.71 -1.55
C LEU A 84 -1.39 8.91 -1.34
N LYS A 85 -0.85 10.12 -1.33
CA LYS A 85 -1.62 11.38 -1.25
C LYS A 85 -1.44 12.26 -2.50
N ALA A 86 -0.26 12.21 -3.10
CA ALA A 86 0.07 12.92 -4.33
C ALA A 86 1.03 12.11 -5.21
N PRO A 87 1.10 12.38 -6.53
CA PRO A 87 2.02 11.68 -7.44
C PRO A 87 3.50 11.71 -7.00
N GLY A 88 3.93 12.80 -6.37
CA GLY A 88 5.30 12.96 -5.86
C GLY A 88 5.67 12.00 -4.72
N ASP A 89 4.69 11.45 -4.00
CA ASP A 89 4.93 10.53 -2.88
C ASP A 89 5.56 9.22 -3.34
N VAL A 90 5.28 8.76 -4.58
CA VAL A 90 5.79 7.48 -5.07
C VAL A 90 7.31 7.47 -5.12
N MET A 91 7.93 8.55 -5.60
CA MET A 91 9.39 8.65 -5.62
C MET A 91 9.96 8.71 -4.20
N LYS A 92 9.28 9.39 -3.28
CA LYS A 92 9.67 9.39 -1.86
C LYS A 92 9.63 7.98 -1.27
N PHE A 93 8.58 7.21 -1.53
CA PHE A 93 8.48 5.82 -1.10
C PHE A 93 9.61 4.96 -1.67
N VAL A 94 9.99 5.16 -2.94
CA VAL A 94 11.12 4.44 -3.55
C VAL A 94 12.42 4.72 -2.81
N LEU A 95 12.72 5.99 -2.53
CA LEU A 95 13.93 6.39 -1.81
C LEU A 95 13.95 5.82 -0.38
N ASP A 96 12.83 5.89 0.34
CA ASP A 96 12.71 5.33 1.70
C ASP A 96 12.89 3.80 1.76
N LEU A 97 12.61 3.10 0.66
CA LEU A 97 12.75 1.65 0.55
C LEU A 97 14.11 1.21 -0.01
N GLU A 98 14.79 2.07 -0.79
CA GLU A 98 16.11 1.79 -1.37
C GLU A 98 17.15 1.49 -0.28
N ASP A 99 17.16 2.28 0.80
CA ASP A 99 18.05 2.05 1.95
C ASP A 99 17.76 0.73 2.68
N LYS A 100 16.50 0.25 2.63
CA LYS A 100 16.08 -0.98 3.30
C LYS A 100 16.37 -2.24 2.49
N TYR A 101 16.52 -2.10 1.17
CA TYR A 101 16.70 -3.22 0.24
C TYR A 101 17.91 -2.98 -0.68
N PRO A 102 19.13 -2.93 -0.12
CA PRO A 102 20.33 -2.57 -0.87
C PRO A 102 20.71 -3.59 -1.96
N LEU A 103 20.14 -4.80 -1.97
CA LEU A 103 20.35 -5.79 -3.03
C LEU A 103 19.29 -5.74 -4.13
N ALA A 104 18.26 -4.91 -3.99
CA ALA A 104 17.19 -4.74 -4.99
C ALA A 104 17.51 -3.71 -6.09
N VAL A 105 18.78 -3.28 -6.20
CA VAL A 105 19.23 -2.19 -7.10
C VAL A 105 18.68 -2.30 -8.53
N PRO A 106 18.70 -3.47 -9.20
CA PRO A 106 18.17 -3.58 -10.56
C PRO A 106 16.67 -3.23 -10.62
N THR A 107 15.89 -3.78 -9.69
CA THR A 107 14.44 -3.54 -9.59
C THR A 107 14.12 -2.09 -9.19
N ILE A 108 14.92 -1.49 -8.30
CA ILE A 108 14.78 -0.08 -7.92
C ILE A 108 15.02 0.83 -9.12
N THR A 109 16.07 0.53 -9.91
CA THR A 109 16.40 1.29 -11.12
C THR A 109 15.26 1.24 -12.14
N GLU A 110 14.74 0.05 -12.41
CA GLU A 110 13.60 -0.16 -13.32
C GLU A 110 12.36 0.63 -12.87
N VAL A 111 12.04 0.60 -11.57
CA VAL A 111 10.93 1.39 -11.02
C VAL A 111 11.16 2.88 -11.18
N LYS A 112 12.37 3.39 -10.91
CA LYS A 112 12.71 4.82 -11.08
C LYS A 112 12.54 5.26 -12.54
N GLU A 113 13.03 4.47 -13.49
CA GLU A 113 12.87 4.73 -14.93
C GLU A 113 11.39 4.73 -15.34
N MET A 114 10.64 3.74 -14.87
CA MET A 114 9.19 3.66 -15.08
C MET A 114 8.48 4.92 -14.58
N LEU A 115 8.77 5.39 -13.36
CA LEU A 115 8.15 6.58 -12.79
C LEU A 115 8.52 7.86 -13.56
N ASN A 116 9.79 8.01 -13.94
CA ASN A 116 10.24 9.14 -14.75
C ASN A 116 9.50 9.19 -16.10
N SER A 117 9.22 8.04 -16.71
CA SER A 117 8.44 7.97 -17.96
C SER A 117 6.97 8.39 -17.82
N LEU A 118 6.42 8.33 -16.59
CA LEU A 118 5.04 8.72 -16.29
C LEU A 118 4.91 10.20 -15.92
N ILE A 119 5.94 10.80 -15.32
CA ILE A 119 5.92 12.18 -14.83
C ILE A 119 6.25 13.18 -15.94
N VAL A 120 7.01 12.78 -16.97
CA VAL A 120 7.46 13.65 -18.07
C VAL A 120 6.43 13.74 -19.22
N LYS A 121 5.16 13.32 -19.02
CA LYS A 121 4.10 13.34 -20.03
C LYS A 121 2.97 14.31 -19.73
#